data_AF-A0A2N5M337-F1
#
_entry.id   AF-A0A2N5M337-F1
#
_cell.length_a   1.000
_cell.length_b   1.000
_cell.length_c   1.000
_cell.angle_alpha   90.00
_cell.angle_beta   90.00
_cell.angle_gamma   90.00
#
_symmetry.space_group_name_H-M   'P 1'
#
loop_
_entity.id
_entity.type
_entity.pdbx_description
1 polymer ?
#
loop_
_entity_poly.entity_id
_entity_poly.type
_entity_poly.pdbx_seq_one_letter_code
_entity_poly.pdbx_strand_id
1 'polypeptide(L)'
;MEFTMKSKKTKNRLQTFTGYLSFLIALIALIFLNAGLLLKTEQMPNFFIIELPQIGLMLGIIGIFSRNRSRLFAIWGIALHLFIFLFIFLMIIFGLSINPKP
;
A
#
# COMPACT_ATOMS: atom_id res chain seq x y z
N MET A 1 15.87 -35.81 -39.92
CA MET A 1 16.22 -34.69 -39.02
C MET A 1 15.19 -33.60 -39.22
N GLU A 2 14.27 -33.42 -38.28
CA GLU A 2 13.38 -32.24 -38.26
C GLU A 2 13.54 -31.55 -36.91
N PHE A 3 14.31 -30.47 -36.91
CA PHE A 3 14.30 -29.47 -35.87
C PHE A 3 13.40 -28.34 -36.32
N THR A 4 12.16 -28.29 -35.81
CA THR A 4 11.40 -27.04 -35.79
C THR A 4 11.25 -26.61 -34.33
N MET A 5 11.94 -25.51 -34.04
CA MET A 5 12.12 -24.95 -32.72
C MET A 5 10.77 -24.54 -32.11
N LYS A 6 10.35 -25.18 -31.01
CA LYS A 6 9.37 -24.60 -30.07
C LYS A 6 10.03 -23.48 -29.26
N SER A 7 10.43 -22.40 -29.94
CA SER A 7 10.78 -21.14 -29.30
C SER A 7 9.51 -20.29 -29.15
N LYS A 8 9.03 -20.17 -27.91
CA LYS A 8 8.24 -19.06 -27.31
C LYS A 8 7.44 -19.56 -26.10
N LYS A 9 8.13 -19.96 -25.02
CA LYS A 9 7.55 -20.15 -23.68
C LYS A 9 8.10 -19.17 -22.64
N THR A 10 8.47 -17.97 -23.09
CA THR A 10 9.09 -16.96 -22.23
C THR A 10 8.47 -15.57 -22.40
N LYS A 11 7.14 -15.51 -22.57
CA LYS A 11 6.39 -14.26 -22.48
C LYS A 11 5.21 -14.46 -21.54
N ASN A 12 5.12 -13.57 -20.54
CA ASN A 12 3.92 -13.30 -19.73
C ASN A 12 3.69 -14.13 -18.46
N ARG A 13 4.75 -14.53 -17.74
CA ARG A 13 4.61 -14.95 -16.32
C ARG A 13 5.14 -13.92 -15.34
N LEU A 14 5.02 -12.62 -15.66
CA LEU A 14 4.97 -11.56 -14.64
C LEU A 14 3.64 -11.73 -13.91
N GLN A 15 3.58 -12.76 -13.07
CA GLN A 15 2.49 -12.93 -12.12
C GLN A 15 2.46 -11.65 -11.30
N THR A 16 1.40 -10.87 -11.42
CA THR A 16 1.34 -9.51 -10.90
C THR A 16 1.29 -9.61 -9.37
N PHE A 17 2.44 -9.46 -8.71
CA PHE A 17 2.58 -9.45 -7.24
C PHE A 17 2.13 -8.12 -6.63
N THR A 18 1.43 -7.27 -7.40
CA THR A 18 1.06 -5.91 -7.01
C THR A 18 0.14 -5.87 -5.79
N GLY A 19 -0.82 -6.79 -5.67
CA GLY A 19 -1.67 -6.88 -4.48
C GLY A 19 -0.91 -7.29 -3.22
N TYR A 20 0.06 -8.18 -3.35
CA TYR A 20 0.95 -8.55 -2.23
C TYR A 20 1.88 -7.41 -1.83
N LEU A 21 2.45 -6.71 -2.83
CA LEU A 21 3.31 -5.56 -2.58
C LEU A 21 2.53 -4.40 -1.94
N SER A 22 1.30 -4.15 -2.39
CA SER A 22 0.37 -3.21 -1.75
C SER A 22 0.17 -3.57 -0.28
N PHE A 23 -0.15 -4.82 0.01
CA PHE A 23 -0.34 -5.26 1.40
C PHE A 23 0.92 -5.05 2.26
N LEU A 24 2.10 -5.42 1.76
CA LEU A 24 3.36 -5.18 2.49
C LEU A 24 3.64 -3.70 2.73
N ILE A 25 3.41 -2.86 1.72
CA ILE A 25 3.57 -1.41 1.86
C ILE A 25 2.65 -0.88 2.95
N ALA A 26 1.39 -1.33 3.00
CA ALA A 26 0.45 -0.93 4.02
C ALA A 26 0.93 -1.30 5.42
N LEU A 27 1.48 -2.51 5.60
CA LEU A 27 2.06 -2.94 6.88
C LEU A 27 3.25 -2.10 7.30
N ILE A 28 4.16 -1.79 6.37
CA ILE A 28 5.33 -0.94 6.64
C ILE A 28 4.86 0.46 7.07
N ALA A 29 3.97 1.08 6.31
CA ALA A 29 3.41 2.39 6.65
C ALA A 29 2.72 2.37 8.02
N LEU A 30 1.98 1.31 8.33
CA LEU A 30 1.31 1.14 9.61
C LEU A 30 2.31 1.02 10.78
N ILE A 31 3.40 0.28 10.60
CA ILE A 31 4.48 0.17 11.59
C ILE A 31 5.08 1.55 11.85
N PHE A 32 5.44 2.29 10.80
CA PHE A 32 6.01 3.63 10.95
C PHE A 32 5.04 4.59 11.64
N LEU A 33 3.77 4.62 11.20
CA LEU A 33 2.72 5.44 11.81
C LEU A 33 2.58 5.16 13.31
N ASN A 34 2.47 3.89 13.70
CA ASN A 34 2.33 3.51 15.10
C ASN A 34 3.61 3.79 15.90
N ALA A 35 4.79 3.51 15.33
CA ALA A 35 6.06 3.77 15.99
C ALA A 35 6.25 5.27 16.29
N GLY A 36 5.96 6.16 15.34
CA GLY A 36 6.09 7.60 15.60
C GLY A 36 5.09 8.13 16.62
N LEU A 37 3.87 7.58 16.66
CA LEU A 37 2.90 7.88 17.72
C LEU A 37 3.38 7.41 19.10
N LEU A 38 3.92 6.18 19.20
CA LEU A 38 4.46 5.62 20.43
C LEU A 38 5.67 6.40 20.94
N LEU A 39 6.58 6.77 20.03
CA LEU A 39 7.80 7.50 20.35
C LEU A 39 7.58 9.01 20.49
N LYS A 40 6.36 9.51 20.22
CA LYS A 40 6.02 10.94 20.23
C LYS A 40 7.01 11.78 19.42
N THR A 41 7.38 11.28 18.24
CA THR A 41 8.32 11.98 17.38
C THR A 41 7.66 13.23 16.80
N GLU A 42 8.26 14.40 17.03
CA GLU A 42 7.82 15.68 16.48
C GLU A 42 7.86 15.71 14.94
N GLN A 43 8.74 14.91 14.33
CA GLN A 43 8.95 14.86 12.89
C GLN A 43 8.88 13.41 12.40
N MET A 44 7.74 13.03 11.83
CA MET A 44 7.65 11.79 11.07
C MET A 44 7.90 12.06 9.59
N PRO A 45 8.61 11.17 8.88
CA PRO A 45 8.86 11.39 7.46
C PRO A 45 7.56 11.21 6.66
N ASN A 46 7.14 12.29 5.97
CA ASN A 46 5.92 12.31 5.13
C ASN A 46 5.89 11.18 4.10
N PHE A 47 7.06 10.76 3.60
CA PHE A 47 7.19 9.64 2.68
C PHE A 47 6.47 8.38 3.17
N PHE A 48 6.68 7.98 4.43
CA PHE A 48 6.10 6.74 4.97
C PHE A 48 4.62 6.83 5.30
N ILE A 49 4.10 8.05 5.53
CA ILE A 49 2.74 8.28 6.04
C ILE A 49 1.77 8.67 4.91
N ILE A 50 2.27 9.32 3.86
CA ILE A 50 1.42 9.88 2.79
C ILE A 50 1.77 9.22 1.46
N GLU A 51 3.00 9.42 0.98
CA GLU A 51 3.40 9.02 -0.37
C GLU A 51 3.42 7.50 -0.54
N LEU A 52 4.00 6.79 0.44
CA LEU A 52 4.12 5.35 0.40
C LEU A 52 2.73 4.68 0.47
N PRO A 53 1.80 5.08 1.37
CA PRO A 53 0.41 4.64 1.31
C PRO A 53 -0.32 4.95 0.01
N GLN A 54 -0.05 6.09 -0.62
CA GLN A 54 -0.67 6.46 -1.90
C GLN A 54 -0.22 5.51 -3.02
N ILE A 55 1.08 5.24 -3.11
CA ILE A 55 1.64 4.29 -4.08
C ILE A 55 1.09 2.87 -3.81
N GLY A 56 1.07 2.47 -2.54
CA GLY A 56 0.53 1.18 -2.13
C GLY A 56 -0.96 1.02 -2.45
N LEU A 57 -1.76 2.07 -2.31
CA LEU A 57 -3.18 2.07 -2.68
C LEU A 57 -3.38 1.89 -4.18
N MET A 58 -2.60 2.58 -5.02
CA MET A 58 -2.62 2.38 -6.48
C MET A 58 -2.25 0.95 -6.87
N LEU A 59 -1.20 0.38 -6.25
CA LEU A 59 -0.80 -1.02 -6.44
C LEU A 59 -1.91 -2.00 -6.04
N GLY A 60 -2.64 -1.71 -4.97
CA GLY A 60 -3.77 -2.50 -4.51
C GLY A 60 -4.91 -2.49 -5.52
N ILE A 61 -5.27 -1.31 -6.03
CA ILE A 61 -6.30 -1.14 -7.07
C ILE A 61 -5.91 -1.95 -8.32
N ILE A 62 -4.68 -1.78 -8.81
CA ILE A 62 -4.17 -2.56 -9.96
C ILE A 62 -4.21 -4.06 -9.66
N GLY A 63 -3.91 -4.47 -8.42
CA GLY A 63 -3.95 -5.85 -7.94
C GLY A 63 -5.33 -6.48 -7.96
N ILE A 64 -6.41 -5.72 -7.75
CA ILE A 64 -7.80 -6.23 -7.86
C ILE A 64 -8.11 -6.66 -9.30
N PHE A 65 -7.69 -5.86 -10.28
CA PHE A 65 -7.97 -6.11 -11.70
C PHE A 65 -7.05 -7.17 -12.32
N SER A 66 -6.04 -7.69 -11.60
CA SER A 66 -5.18 -8.75 -12.10
C SER A 66 -5.90 -10.11 -12.11
N ARG A 67 -5.81 -10.81 -13.25
CA ARG A 67 -6.69 -11.96 -13.60
C ARG A 67 -6.32 -13.29 -12.93
N ASN A 68 -5.15 -13.41 -12.29
CA ASN A 68 -4.53 -14.72 -12.00
C ASN A 68 -4.10 -14.99 -10.54
N ARG A 69 -4.56 -14.22 -9.55
CA ARG A 69 -4.18 -14.39 -8.13
C ARG A 69 -5.34 -14.12 -7.17
N SER A 70 -5.20 -14.63 -5.94
CA SER A 70 -6.10 -14.31 -4.82
C SER A 70 -6.17 -12.80 -4.61
N ARG A 71 -7.37 -12.23 -4.78
CA ARG A 71 -7.65 -10.81 -4.57
C ARG A 71 -7.58 -10.40 -3.10
N LEU A 72 -7.45 -11.36 -2.18
CA LEU A 72 -7.40 -11.11 -0.74
C LEU A 72 -6.32 -10.10 -0.37
N PHE A 73 -5.08 -10.28 -0.85
CA PHE A 73 -4.00 -9.33 -0.54
C PHE A 73 -4.26 -7.93 -1.10
N ALA A 74 -4.86 -7.83 -2.29
CA ALA A 74 -5.22 -6.54 -2.86
C ALA A 74 -6.31 -5.84 -2.04
N ILE A 75 -7.35 -6.58 -1.63
CA ILE A 75 -8.45 -6.08 -0.80
C ILE A 75 -7.92 -5.64 0.56
N TRP A 76 -7.14 -6.47 1.24
CA TRP A 76 -6.51 -6.14 2.52
C TRP A 76 -5.55 -4.97 2.41
N GLY A 77 -4.74 -4.92 1.35
CA GLY A 77 -3.86 -3.80 1.07
C GLY A 77 -4.63 -2.50 0.94
N ILE A 78 -5.69 -2.46 0.13
CA ILE A 78 -6.54 -1.27 -0.02
C ILE A 78 -7.19 -0.88 1.31
N ALA A 79 -7.76 -1.85 2.02
CA ALA A 79 -8.43 -1.59 3.31
C ALA A 79 -7.49 -0.94 4.32
N LEU A 80 -6.25 -1.44 4.44
CA LEU A 80 -5.24 -0.88 5.34
C LEU A 80 -4.79 0.52 4.92
N HIS A 81 -4.60 0.78 3.63
CA HIS A 81 -4.26 2.12 3.15
C HIS A 81 -5.38 3.13 3.42
N LEU A 82 -6.64 2.76 3.16
CA LEU A 82 -7.79 3.59 3.47
C LEU A 82 -7.91 3.85 4.97
N PHE A 83 -7.66 2.83 5.80
CA PHE A 83 -7.61 2.99 7.24
C PHE A 83 -6.54 3.98 7.69
N ILE A 84 -5.32 3.92 7.13
CA ILE A 84 -4.23 4.87 7.41
C ILE A 84 -4.66 6.29 7.06
N PHE A 85 -5.23 6.52 5.88
CA PHE A 85 -5.69 7.85 5.48
C PHE A 85 -6.82 8.37 6.36
N LEU A 86 -7.80 7.52 6.68
CA LEU A 86 -8.87 7.87 7.60
C LEU A 86 -8.33 8.24 8.98
N PHE A 87 -7.37 7.46 9.48
CA PHE A 87 -6.74 7.73 10.77
C PHE A 87 -6.03 9.08 10.80
N ILE A 88 -5.22 9.40 9.78
CA ILE A 88 -4.53 10.69 9.67
C ILE A 88 -5.54 11.84 9.59
N PHE A 89 -6.60 11.67 8.78
CA PHE A 89 -7.67 12.66 8.64
C PHE A 89 -8.35 12.94 9.98
N LEU A 90 -8.70 11.90 10.74
CA LEU A 90 -9.27 12.03 12.09
C LEU A 90 -8.29 12.70 13.06
N MET A 91 -6.99 12.35 12.99
CA MET A 91 -5.96 12.96 13.82
C MET A 91 -5.86 14.48 13.59
N ILE A 92 -5.92 14.92 12.34
CA ILE A 92 -5.91 16.34 11.98
C ILE A 92 -7.16 17.03 12.52
N ILE A 93 -8.35 16.48 12.28
CA ILE A 93 -9.62 17.07 12.76
C ILE A 93 -9.61 17.21 14.28
N PHE A 94 -9.25 16.15 15.01
CA PHE A 94 -9.23 16.19 16.47
C PHE A 94 -8.13 17.10 17.00
N GLY A 95 -6.97 17.15 16.33
CA GLY A 95 -5.90 18.09 16.66
C GLY A 95 -6.36 19.55 16.57
N LEU A 96 -7.04 19.91 15.47
CA LEU A 96 -7.60 21.24 15.27
C LEU A 96 -8.77 21.54 16.21
N SER A 97 -9.60 20.54 16.54
CA SER A 97 -10.74 20.71 17.44
C SER A 97 -10.34 20.94 18.89
N ILE A 98 -9.23 20.36 19.36
CA ILE A 98 -8.80 20.45 20.75
C ILE A 98 -7.97 21.72 20.99
N ASN A 99 -7.17 22.14 20.00
CA ASN A 99 -6.37 23.37 20.10
C ASN A 99 -6.45 24.12 18.77
N PRO A 100 -7.55 24.85 18.51
CA PRO A 100 -7.70 25.66 17.31
C PRO A 100 -6.71 26.83 17.41
N LYS A 101 -5.47 26.61 16.95
CA LYS A 101 -4.55 27.71 16.67
C LYS A 101 -5.03 28.37 15.37
N PRO A 102 -5.21 29.70 15.35
CA PRO A 102 -5.63 30.43 14.16
C PRO A 102 -4.60 30.30 13.02
#